data_AF-A0A971EX42-F1
#
_entry.id   AF-A0A971EX42-F1
#
_cell.length_a   1.000
_cell.length_b   1.000
_cell.length_c   1.000
_cell.angle_alpha   90.00
_cell.angle_beta   90.00
_cell.angle_gamma   90.00
#
_symmetry.space_group_name_H-M   'P 1'
#
loop_
_entity.id
_entity.type
_entity.pdbx_description
1 polymer ?
#
loop_
_entity_poly.entity_id
_entity_poly.type
_entity_poly.pdbx_seq_one_letter_code
_entity_poly.pdbx_strand_id
1 'polypeptide(L)'
;MSNLFTLLKADLINTYKLNGFKDTANRKKAIGMSLIALLVIAMSFLYIGGAAFLVSDVLKSMQLLNILLVFAFALPFFALFMMDIYKMPSVLFSFRDYDMLMSLPVKDNIILAAKVIKLMLSGYMWQFLTGFPIFLVYCIKSDSLSVFSIIIYIVLFIVMPLLPMSIGSAIGFVVAKVSSKMKSKNIIMIIGSFALLILIMGVSFSIQNIVNEQAITDMVSSISNIESSFFLFSLYVDAVYDLNLISLLLLILIFVSPFLLFVYLFGKSFKKINSSMMETRASHSTKNVKYQTYSPVAAIFKKELNFYIHCVIYIVNTFFGMVLLLAASIAVLVADFDIESFLSELGQVGGNPGDMKLMAAAMIFGYCIMLSTPTAASISLEGKNLWILKSMPVHPKMIFKGKIALGLIVTLPIGIICSVVIYIGLGLSFMQWLTLLGYTISAGFFSSILGLFINLLLPKLEFKSPTEVVKQSASVGVAVFAGMFLVLIPMILGGSLIVSNSSLYVLIVTLTYALISFVLWQYLITKGVKRFAKL
;
A
#
# COMPACT_ATOMS: atom_id res chain seq x y z
N MET A 1 -34.12 20.44 4.04
CA MET A 1 -32.63 20.36 3.99
C MET A 1 -32.20 20.41 2.53
N SER A 2 -31.14 21.14 2.18
CA SER A 2 -30.63 21.16 0.80
C SER A 2 -30.29 19.74 0.33
N ASN A 3 -30.70 19.36 -0.87
CA ASN A 3 -30.40 18.04 -1.47
C ASN A 3 -28.89 17.72 -1.44
N LEU A 4 -28.04 18.75 -1.51
CA LEU A 4 -26.59 18.64 -1.39
C LEU A 4 -26.15 18.12 -0.01
N PHE A 5 -26.72 18.66 1.06
CA PHE A 5 -26.38 18.27 2.43
C PHE A 5 -26.80 16.83 2.72
N THR A 6 -27.98 16.43 2.25
CA THR A 6 -28.47 15.05 2.40
C THR A 6 -27.56 14.05 1.69
N LEU A 7 -27.13 14.36 0.46
CA LEU A 7 -26.19 13.52 -0.29
C LEU A 7 -24.82 13.44 0.39
N LEU A 8 -24.24 14.57 0.80
CA LEU A 8 -22.97 14.60 1.51
C LEU A 8 -23.03 13.80 2.81
N LYS A 9 -24.10 13.97 3.59
CA LYS A 9 -24.30 13.23 4.85
C LYS A 9 -24.37 11.73 4.60
N ALA A 10 -25.18 11.29 3.62
CA ALA A 10 -25.30 9.89 3.27
C ALA A 10 -23.96 9.28 2.84
N ASP A 11 -23.19 10.03 2.04
CA ASP A 11 -21.90 9.57 1.53
C ASP A 11 -20.82 9.51 2.62
N LEU A 12 -20.77 10.48 3.53
CA LEU A 12 -19.87 10.47 4.69
C LEU A 12 -20.20 9.32 5.65
N ILE A 13 -21.48 9.08 5.94
CA ILE A 13 -21.92 7.97 6.78
C ILE A 13 -21.51 6.64 6.17
N ASN A 14 -21.68 6.46 4.86
CA ASN A 14 -21.31 5.23 4.17
C ASN A 14 -19.79 5.05 4.04
N THR A 15 -19.05 6.13 3.80
CA THR A 15 -17.60 6.10 3.60
C THR A 15 -16.88 5.81 4.92
N TYR A 16 -17.25 6.47 6.01
CA TYR A 16 -16.60 6.32 7.33
C TYR A 16 -17.34 5.34 8.26
N LYS A 17 -18.42 4.69 7.79
CA LYS A 17 -19.25 3.74 8.55
C LYS A 17 -19.70 4.28 9.92
N LEU A 18 -20.06 5.56 9.98
CA LEU A 18 -20.39 6.27 11.23
C LEU A 18 -21.62 5.71 11.96
N ASN A 19 -22.48 4.95 11.26
CA ASN A 19 -23.63 4.27 11.87
C ASN A 19 -23.23 3.22 12.91
N GLY A 20 -22.02 2.67 12.85
CA GLY A 20 -21.54 1.67 13.81
C GLY A 20 -21.40 2.20 15.25
N PHE A 21 -21.36 3.52 15.45
CA PHE A 21 -21.34 4.13 16.78
C PHE A 21 -22.72 4.16 17.46
N LYS A 22 -23.81 4.08 16.67
CA LYS A 22 -25.18 4.08 17.20
C LYS A 22 -25.68 2.67 17.54
N ASP A 23 -25.23 1.66 16.81
CA ASP A 23 -25.56 0.26 17.09
C ASP A 23 -24.80 -0.28 18.31
N THR A 24 -25.52 -0.67 19.35
CA THR A 24 -24.95 -1.27 20.57
C THR A 24 -24.12 -2.53 20.27
N ALA A 25 -24.52 -3.33 19.29
CA ALA A 25 -23.80 -4.52 18.84
C ALA A 25 -22.47 -4.22 18.11
N ASN A 26 -22.40 -3.09 17.38
CA ASN A 26 -21.22 -2.72 16.58
C ASN A 26 -20.33 -1.67 17.24
N ARG A 27 -20.76 -1.09 18.36
CA ARG A 27 -20.05 -0.01 19.07
C ARG A 27 -18.61 -0.36 19.47
N LYS A 28 -18.35 -1.58 19.95
CA LYS A 28 -16.98 -2.03 20.28
C LYS A 28 -16.07 -2.04 19.05
N LYS A 29 -16.59 -2.47 17.89
CA LYS A 29 -15.85 -2.45 16.61
C LYS A 29 -15.60 -1.02 16.14
N ALA A 30 -16.59 -0.13 16.29
CA ALA A 30 -16.46 1.28 15.92
C ALA A 30 -15.40 2.00 16.77
N ILE A 31 -15.41 1.78 18.10
CA ILE A 31 -14.39 2.31 19.02
C ILE A 31 -13.00 1.77 18.66
N GLY A 32 -12.87 0.47 18.40
CA GLY A 32 -11.61 -0.14 17.96
C GLY A 32 -11.08 0.49 16.66
N MET A 33 -11.95 0.70 15.66
CA MET A 33 -11.56 1.37 14.42
C MET A 33 -11.13 2.83 14.65
N SER A 34 -11.80 3.59 15.53
CA SER A 34 -11.38 4.95 15.86
C SER A 34 -10.04 5.01 16.59
N LEU A 35 -9.77 4.05 17.49
CA LEU A 35 -8.48 3.94 18.16
C LEU A 35 -7.35 3.65 17.17
N ILE A 36 -7.58 2.73 16.22
CA ILE A 36 -6.62 2.44 15.15
C ILE A 36 -6.40 3.69 14.29
N ALA A 37 -7.46 4.41 13.92
CA ALA A 37 -7.33 5.64 13.14
C ALA A 37 -6.50 6.69 13.90
N LEU A 38 -6.74 6.87 15.21
CA LEU A 38 -5.99 7.79 16.05
C LEU A 38 -4.52 7.37 16.16
N LEU A 39 -4.24 6.07 16.33
CA LEU A 39 -2.88 5.54 16.33
C LEU A 39 -2.16 5.80 15.00
N VAL A 40 -2.83 5.64 13.85
CA VAL A 40 -2.23 5.94 12.53
C VAL A 40 -1.91 7.42 12.41
N ILE A 41 -2.81 8.29 12.86
CA ILE A 41 -2.57 9.75 12.88
C ILE A 41 -1.36 10.06 13.78
N ALA A 42 -1.33 9.54 15.00
CA ALA A 42 -0.21 9.73 15.93
C ALA A 42 1.12 9.25 15.33
N MET A 43 1.15 8.06 14.74
CA MET A 43 2.34 7.51 14.09
C MET A 43 2.80 8.36 12.90
N SER A 44 1.88 8.90 12.09
CA SER A 44 2.26 9.83 11.01
C SER A 44 2.85 11.12 11.52
N PHE A 45 2.31 11.67 12.61
CA PHE A 45 2.84 12.88 13.25
C PHE A 45 4.22 12.63 13.86
N LEU A 46 4.42 11.49 14.51
CA LEU A 46 5.72 11.11 15.07
C LEU A 46 6.75 10.89 13.96
N TYR A 47 6.40 10.21 12.87
CA TYR A 47 7.33 9.95 11.78
C TYR A 47 7.70 11.22 11.00
N ILE A 48 6.70 11.95 10.50
CA ILE A 48 6.92 13.14 9.67
C ILE A 48 7.40 14.31 10.53
N GLY A 49 6.78 14.54 11.67
CA GLY A 49 7.19 15.58 12.62
C GLY A 49 8.55 15.28 13.24
N GLY A 50 8.84 14.02 13.56
CA GLY A 50 10.16 13.60 14.06
C GLY A 50 11.26 13.82 13.02
N ALA A 51 11.03 13.42 11.76
CA ALA A 51 11.96 13.69 10.67
C ALA A 51 12.17 15.20 10.46
N ALA A 52 11.09 15.99 10.45
CA ALA A 52 11.17 17.45 10.35
C ALA A 52 11.96 18.06 11.53
N PHE A 53 11.78 17.54 12.74
CA PHE A 53 12.50 18.02 13.93
C PHE A 53 14.01 17.76 13.83
N LEU A 54 14.41 16.56 13.43
CA LEU A 54 15.83 16.21 13.23
C LEU A 54 16.49 17.11 12.19
N VAL A 55 15.80 17.34 11.06
CA VAL A 55 16.30 18.21 9.99
C VAL A 55 16.30 19.68 10.43
N SER A 56 15.34 20.11 11.26
CA SER A 56 15.22 21.50 11.69
C SER A 56 16.42 22.02 12.48
N ASP A 57 17.08 21.16 13.27
CA ASP A 57 18.26 21.56 14.04
C ASP A 57 19.47 21.85 13.13
N VAL A 58 19.63 21.03 12.08
CA VAL A 58 20.63 21.26 11.02
C VAL A 58 20.30 22.50 10.21
N LEU A 59 19.04 22.70 9.81
CA LEU A 59 18.64 23.89 9.05
C LEU A 59 18.77 25.18 9.86
N LYS A 60 18.54 25.13 11.19
CA LYS A 60 18.67 26.29 12.06
C LYS A 60 20.13 26.71 12.24
N SER A 61 21.07 25.76 12.37
CA SER A 61 22.50 26.09 12.43
C SER A 61 23.02 26.74 11.14
N MET A 62 22.36 26.47 10.01
CA MET A 62 22.68 27.03 8.69
C MET A 62 21.84 28.26 8.30
N GLN A 63 20.99 28.79 9.20
CA GLN A 63 20.08 29.93 8.94
C GLN A 63 19.07 29.71 7.79
N LEU A 64 18.75 28.46 7.44
CA LEU A 64 17.88 28.10 6.31
C LEU A 64 16.57 27.44 6.76
N LEU A 65 16.04 27.87 7.90
CA LEU A 65 14.84 27.29 8.50
C LEU A 65 13.59 27.42 7.61
N ASN A 66 13.58 28.39 6.68
CA ASN A 66 12.49 28.62 5.70
C ASN A 66 12.27 27.45 4.74
N ILE A 67 13.30 26.63 4.49
CA ILE A 67 13.17 25.41 3.68
C ILE A 67 12.13 24.45 4.27
N LEU A 68 11.91 24.48 5.59
CA LEU A 68 10.88 23.66 6.22
C LEU A 68 9.47 24.02 5.71
N LEU A 69 9.22 25.29 5.35
CA LEU A 69 7.97 25.73 4.73
C LEU A 69 7.83 25.18 3.31
N VAL A 70 8.92 25.09 2.56
CA VAL A 70 8.93 24.44 1.24
C VAL A 70 8.52 22.98 1.38
N PHE A 71 9.04 22.23 2.36
CA PHE A 71 8.61 20.85 2.62
C PHE A 71 7.16 20.77 3.10
N ALA A 72 6.72 21.70 3.96
CA ALA A 72 5.36 21.78 4.44
C ALA A 72 4.34 22.05 3.32
N PHE A 73 4.78 22.60 2.18
CA PHE A 73 3.96 22.76 0.98
C PHE A 73 4.15 21.62 -0.03
N ALA A 74 5.38 21.28 -0.40
CA ALA A 74 5.68 20.35 -1.47
C ALA A 74 5.17 18.92 -1.18
N LEU A 75 5.39 18.42 0.04
CA LEU A 75 4.96 17.06 0.43
C LEU A 75 3.43 16.88 0.37
N PRO A 76 2.61 17.71 1.05
CA PRO A 76 1.16 17.61 0.89
C PRO A 76 0.69 17.88 -0.52
N PHE A 77 1.28 18.84 -1.26
CA PHE A 77 0.88 19.14 -2.63
C PHE A 77 1.05 17.91 -3.54
N PHE A 78 2.21 17.26 -3.45
CA PHE A 78 2.50 16.04 -4.20
C PHE A 78 1.61 14.86 -3.77
N ALA A 79 1.40 14.69 -2.46
CA ALA A 79 0.52 13.65 -1.93
C ALA A 79 -0.93 13.82 -2.41
N LEU A 80 -1.45 15.06 -2.40
CA LEU A 80 -2.77 15.43 -2.92
C LEU A 80 -2.86 15.13 -4.41
N PHE A 81 -1.89 15.60 -5.19
CA PHE A 81 -1.84 15.38 -6.64
C PHE A 81 -1.87 13.89 -7.00
N MET A 82 -1.06 13.07 -6.34
CA MET A 82 -1.05 11.62 -6.53
C MET A 82 -2.40 11.00 -6.13
N MET A 83 -2.94 11.36 -4.96
CA MET A 83 -4.23 10.85 -4.49
C MET A 83 -5.36 11.19 -5.44
N ASP A 84 -5.37 12.39 -6.02
CA ASP A 84 -6.39 12.83 -6.96
C ASP A 84 -6.31 12.05 -8.27
N ILE A 85 -5.12 11.86 -8.86
CA ILE A 85 -4.97 11.02 -10.07
C ILE A 85 -5.58 9.62 -9.87
N TYR A 86 -5.36 9.00 -8.71
CA TYR A 86 -5.86 7.66 -8.42
C TYR A 86 -7.33 7.60 -8.02
N LYS A 87 -7.84 8.56 -7.24
CA LYS A 87 -9.22 8.54 -6.74
C LYS A 87 -10.24 9.10 -7.74
N MET A 88 -9.86 10.11 -8.53
CA MET A 88 -10.76 10.81 -9.46
C MET A 88 -11.50 9.86 -10.42
N PRO A 89 -10.84 8.85 -11.05
CA PRO A 89 -11.50 7.85 -11.90
C PRO A 89 -12.58 7.01 -11.22
N SER A 90 -12.63 6.95 -9.89
CA SER A 90 -13.63 6.17 -9.14
C SER A 90 -14.73 7.02 -8.54
N VAL A 91 -14.48 8.31 -8.32
CA VAL A 91 -15.40 9.24 -7.66
C VAL A 91 -16.15 10.09 -8.68
N LEU A 92 -15.47 10.68 -9.66
CA LEU A 92 -16.07 11.60 -10.64
C LEU A 92 -16.41 10.93 -11.97
N PHE A 93 -15.61 9.93 -12.38
CA PHE A 93 -15.77 9.24 -13.67
C PHE A 93 -16.25 7.80 -13.44
N SER A 94 -17.14 7.27 -14.28
CA SER A 94 -17.56 5.84 -14.30
C SER A 94 -17.83 5.21 -12.92
N PHE A 95 -18.42 5.96 -11.99
CA PHE A 95 -18.59 5.50 -10.62
C PHE A 95 -19.76 4.50 -10.51
N ARG A 96 -19.60 3.46 -9.70
CA ARG A 96 -20.52 2.29 -9.62
C ARG A 96 -22.00 2.64 -9.45
N ASP A 97 -22.31 3.69 -8.69
CA ASP A 97 -23.67 4.08 -8.35
C ASP A 97 -24.24 5.17 -9.28
N TYR A 98 -23.68 5.32 -10.49
CA TYR A 98 -24.10 6.33 -11.47
C TYR A 98 -25.57 6.20 -11.85
N ASP A 99 -26.02 5.03 -12.27
CA ASP A 99 -27.41 4.82 -12.71
C ASP A 99 -28.40 5.12 -11.58
N MET A 100 -28.08 4.69 -10.36
CA MET A 100 -28.88 4.99 -9.18
C MET A 100 -28.92 6.50 -8.89
N LEU A 101 -27.78 7.17 -8.86
CA LEU A 101 -27.72 8.61 -8.55
C LEU A 101 -28.36 9.47 -9.65
N MET A 102 -28.27 9.06 -10.92
CA MET A 102 -28.91 9.73 -12.05
C MET A 102 -30.43 9.48 -12.11
N SER A 103 -30.92 8.39 -11.51
CA SER A 103 -32.36 8.11 -11.40
C SER A 103 -33.06 8.93 -10.31
N LEU A 104 -32.31 9.53 -9.38
CA LEU A 104 -32.87 10.36 -8.32
C LEU A 104 -33.34 11.72 -8.89
N PRO A 105 -34.40 12.32 -8.33
CA PRO A 105 -34.89 13.65 -8.73
C PRO A 105 -33.99 14.77 -8.20
N VAL A 106 -32.70 14.75 -8.53
CA VAL A 106 -31.67 15.71 -8.10
C VAL A 106 -30.91 16.25 -9.33
N LYS A 107 -30.65 17.55 -9.35
CA LYS A 107 -29.91 18.21 -10.44
C LYS A 107 -28.46 17.70 -10.50
N ASP A 108 -27.94 17.49 -11.71
CA ASP A 108 -26.56 17.01 -11.93
C ASP A 108 -25.50 17.88 -11.24
N ASN A 109 -25.68 19.20 -11.25
CA ASN A 109 -24.76 20.15 -10.61
C ASN A 109 -24.63 19.89 -9.10
N ILE A 110 -25.71 19.44 -8.45
CA ILE A 110 -25.72 19.12 -7.01
C ILE A 110 -24.95 17.81 -6.76
N ILE A 111 -25.09 16.83 -7.66
CA ILE A 111 -24.36 15.55 -7.58
C ILE A 111 -22.86 15.78 -7.78
N LEU A 112 -22.49 16.60 -8.77
CA LEU A 112 -21.11 16.98 -9.04
C LEU A 112 -20.52 17.75 -7.85
N ALA A 113 -21.23 18.75 -7.32
CA ALA A 113 -20.78 19.51 -6.16
C ALA A 113 -20.55 18.61 -4.93
N ALA A 114 -21.46 17.67 -4.64
CA ALA A 114 -21.31 16.73 -3.53
C ALA A 114 -20.04 15.86 -3.68
N LYS A 115 -19.73 15.40 -4.90
CA LYS A 115 -18.53 14.59 -5.17
C LYS A 115 -17.24 15.40 -5.13
N VAL A 116 -17.23 16.62 -5.63
CA VAL A 116 -16.07 17.53 -5.54
C VAL A 116 -15.78 17.87 -4.08
N ILE A 117 -16.81 18.20 -3.29
CA ILE A 117 -16.67 18.44 -1.84
C ILE A 117 -16.14 17.19 -1.12
N LYS A 118 -16.62 16.00 -1.47
CA LYS A 118 -16.08 14.74 -0.92
C LYS A 118 -14.58 14.60 -1.18
N LEU A 119 -14.14 14.89 -2.40
CA LEU A 119 -12.73 14.81 -2.77
C LEU A 119 -11.91 15.83 -1.98
N MET A 120 -12.38 17.07 -1.88
CA MET A 120 -11.75 18.12 -1.05
C MET A 120 -11.60 17.69 0.41
N LEU A 121 -12.68 17.19 1.03
CA LEU A 121 -12.65 16.68 2.41
C LEU A 121 -11.63 15.56 2.60
N SER A 122 -11.54 14.65 1.63
CA SER A 122 -10.55 13.59 1.65
C SER A 122 -9.12 14.11 1.47
N GLY A 123 -8.94 15.17 0.69
CA GLY A 123 -7.66 15.85 0.48
C GLY A 123 -7.18 16.55 1.76
N TYR A 124 -8.03 17.30 2.44
CA TYR A 124 -7.67 17.97 3.70
C TYR A 124 -7.16 17.00 4.76
N MET A 125 -7.70 15.78 4.83
CA MET A 125 -7.16 14.76 5.74
C MET A 125 -5.70 14.41 5.41
N TRP A 126 -5.37 14.22 4.13
CA TRP A 126 -3.99 13.94 3.72
C TRP A 126 -3.06 15.12 3.98
N GLN A 127 -3.51 16.32 3.62
CA GLN A 127 -2.77 17.55 3.84
C GLN A 127 -2.50 17.80 5.33
N PHE A 128 -3.47 17.52 6.19
CA PHE A 128 -3.31 17.60 7.64
C PHE A 128 -2.27 16.60 8.13
N LEU A 129 -2.26 15.37 7.62
CA LEU A 129 -1.31 14.35 8.07
C LEU A 129 0.13 14.62 7.64
N THR A 130 0.33 15.23 6.47
CA THR A 130 1.67 15.41 5.91
C THR A 130 2.24 16.83 6.07
N GLY A 131 1.41 17.86 5.96
CA GLY A 131 1.85 19.26 6.02
C GLY A 131 1.87 19.84 7.42
N PHE A 132 0.83 19.58 8.21
CA PHE A 132 0.67 20.20 9.53
C PHE A 132 1.77 19.83 10.55
N PRO A 133 2.26 18.58 10.65
CA PRO A 133 3.36 18.26 11.57
C PRO A 133 4.63 19.06 11.25
N ILE A 134 4.91 19.30 9.97
CA ILE A 134 6.09 20.06 9.51
C ILE A 134 5.92 21.53 9.86
N PHE A 135 4.75 22.10 9.57
CA PHE A 135 4.45 23.49 9.95
C PHE A 135 4.50 23.70 11.47
N LEU A 136 4.03 22.73 12.26
CA LEU A 136 4.17 22.77 13.72
C LEU A 136 5.64 22.83 14.16
N VAL A 137 6.51 22.01 13.57
CA VAL A 137 7.95 22.06 13.88
C VAL A 137 8.55 23.41 13.50
N TYR A 138 8.17 23.98 12.36
CA TYR A 138 8.56 25.34 11.96
C TYR A 138 8.17 26.36 13.03
N CYS A 139 6.92 26.33 13.50
CA CYS A 139 6.43 27.25 14.53
C CYS A 139 7.16 27.10 15.88
N ILE A 140 7.56 25.89 16.24
CA ILE A 140 8.30 25.62 17.49
C ILE A 140 9.74 26.11 17.42
N LYS A 141 10.38 26.01 16.24
CA LYS A 141 11.80 26.30 16.05
C LYS A 141 12.09 27.72 15.55
N SER A 142 11.11 28.41 14.99
CA SER A 142 11.24 29.79 14.53
C SER A 142 11.30 30.76 15.70
N ASP A 143 12.29 31.65 15.71
CA ASP A 143 12.45 32.64 16.78
C ASP A 143 11.50 33.85 16.63
N SER A 144 10.87 34.03 15.46
CA SER A 144 10.00 35.17 15.13
C SER A 144 8.66 34.71 14.52
N LEU A 145 7.83 34.00 15.29
CA LEU A 145 6.50 33.59 14.85
C LEU A 145 5.48 34.74 14.97
N SER A 146 4.91 35.19 13.85
CA SER A 146 3.78 36.13 13.86
C SER A 146 2.44 35.39 13.88
N VAL A 147 1.43 35.94 14.55
CA VAL A 147 0.05 35.39 14.46
C VAL A 147 -0.47 35.41 13.02
N PHE A 148 0.01 36.36 12.23
CA PHE A 148 -0.38 36.54 10.84
C PHE A 148 0.09 35.38 9.94
N SER A 149 1.29 34.81 10.17
CA SER A 149 1.76 33.63 9.42
C SER A 149 0.87 32.41 9.63
N ILE A 150 0.33 32.23 10.85
CA ILE A 150 -0.62 31.15 11.17
C ILE A 150 -1.93 31.35 10.40
N ILE A 151 -2.44 32.58 10.34
CA ILE A 151 -3.66 32.90 9.59
C ILE A 151 -3.45 32.64 8.10
N ILE A 152 -2.33 33.09 7.54
CA ILE A 152 -1.98 32.85 6.14
C ILE A 152 -1.88 31.36 5.85
N TYR A 153 -1.21 30.59 6.72
CA TYR A 153 -1.15 29.13 6.60
C TYR A 153 -2.55 28.49 6.58
N ILE A 154 -3.48 28.93 7.44
CA ILE A 154 -4.85 28.41 7.46
C ILE A 154 -5.60 28.74 6.16
N VAL A 155 -5.45 29.95 5.63
CA VAL A 155 -6.06 30.36 4.35
C VAL A 155 -5.50 29.51 3.21
N LEU A 156 -4.18 29.38 3.14
CA LEU A 156 -3.51 28.54 2.15
C LEU A 156 -3.89 27.07 2.32
N PHE A 157 -4.08 26.60 3.54
CA PHE A 157 -4.49 25.23 3.82
C PHE A 157 -5.83 24.90 3.15
N ILE A 158 -6.79 25.81 3.19
CA ILE A 158 -8.12 25.68 2.57
C ILE A 158 -8.02 25.70 1.03
N VAL A 159 -7.18 26.57 0.49
CA VAL A 159 -7.09 26.78 -0.96
C VAL A 159 -6.23 25.69 -1.64
N MET A 160 -5.28 25.11 -0.91
CA MET A 160 -4.24 24.23 -1.44
C MET A 160 -4.74 23.03 -2.26
N PRO A 161 -5.83 22.31 -1.90
CA PRO A 161 -6.28 21.16 -2.68
C PRO A 161 -6.83 21.52 -4.07
N LEU A 162 -7.26 22.76 -4.30
CA LEU A 162 -7.99 23.14 -5.52
C LEU A 162 -7.17 22.91 -6.79
N LEU A 163 -5.88 23.25 -6.76
CA LEU A 163 -4.99 23.12 -7.90
C LEU A 163 -4.63 21.65 -8.17
N PRO A 164 -4.10 20.86 -7.21
CA PRO A 164 -3.90 19.41 -7.39
C PRO A 164 -5.14 18.69 -7.89
N MET A 165 -6.34 19.06 -7.39
CA MET A 165 -7.59 18.47 -7.86
C MET A 165 -7.89 18.79 -9.32
N SER A 166 -7.65 20.02 -9.77
CA SER A 166 -7.87 20.42 -11.17
C SER A 166 -6.93 19.68 -12.14
N ILE A 167 -5.64 19.58 -11.81
CA ILE A 167 -4.66 18.89 -12.66
C ILE A 167 -4.87 17.38 -12.58
N GLY A 168 -5.04 16.85 -11.36
CA GLY A 168 -5.26 15.43 -11.09
C GLY A 168 -6.55 14.91 -11.72
N SER A 169 -7.60 15.73 -11.81
CA SER A 169 -8.84 15.36 -12.50
C SER A 169 -8.70 15.37 -14.02
N ALA A 170 -7.95 16.32 -14.61
CA ALA A 170 -7.66 16.32 -16.04
C ALA A 170 -6.84 15.08 -16.45
N ILE A 171 -5.78 14.77 -15.71
CA ILE A 171 -4.97 13.56 -15.92
C ILE A 171 -5.80 12.31 -15.65
N GLY A 172 -6.55 12.29 -14.54
CA GLY A 172 -7.42 11.19 -14.15
C GLY A 172 -8.49 10.88 -15.21
N PHE A 173 -9.02 11.89 -15.89
CA PHE A 173 -9.93 11.71 -17.03
C PHE A 173 -9.25 10.99 -18.20
N VAL A 174 -8.02 11.40 -18.57
CA VAL A 174 -7.24 10.75 -19.63
C VAL A 174 -6.95 9.29 -19.26
N VAL A 175 -6.48 9.06 -18.03
CA VAL A 175 -6.21 7.71 -17.51
C VAL A 175 -7.48 6.87 -17.54
N ALA A 176 -8.62 7.40 -17.10
CA ALA A 176 -9.90 6.70 -17.10
C ALA A 176 -10.34 6.33 -18.52
N LYS A 177 -10.23 7.25 -19.48
CA LYS A 177 -10.61 7.07 -20.90
C LYS A 177 -9.70 6.09 -21.64
N VAL A 178 -8.41 6.11 -21.35
CA VAL A 178 -7.47 5.12 -21.88
C VAL A 178 -7.79 3.76 -21.26
N SER A 179 -7.93 3.70 -19.92
CA SER A 179 -8.15 2.44 -19.20
C SER A 179 -9.44 1.73 -19.61
N SER A 180 -10.52 2.46 -19.93
CA SER A 180 -11.81 1.85 -20.34
C SER A 180 -11.73 1.14 -21.69
N LYS A 181 -10.82 1.55 -22.58
CA LYS A 181 -10.64 0.97 -23.91
C LYS A 181 -9.69 -0.23 -23.94
N MET A 182 -8.91 -0.46 -22.90
CA MET A 182 -7.90 -1.53 -22.91
C MET A 182 -8.52 -2.91 -22.70
N LYS A 183 -8.11 -3.90 -23.51
CA LYS A 183 -8.52 -5.31 -23.36
C LYS A 183 -7.84 -5.98 -22.16
N SER A 184 -6.62 -5.56 -21.82
CA SER A 184 -5.75 -6.12 -20.77
C SER A 184 -5.45 -5.12 -19.64
N LYS A 185 -6.42 -4.26 -19.28
CA LYS A 185 -6.29 -3.23 -18.22
C LYS A 185 -5.59 -3.78 -16.96
N ASN A 186 -5.96 -4.99 -16.55
CA ASN A 186 -5.45 -5.59 -15.32
C ASN A 186 -3.95 -5.92 -15.39
N ILE A 187 -3.47 -6.45 -16.52
CA ILE A 187 -2.05 -6.77 -16.71
C ILE A 187 -1.19 -5.50 -16.68
N ILE A 188 -1.67 -4.43 -17.31
CA ILE A 188 -0.95 -3.15 -17.36
C ILE A 188 -0.87 -2.50 -15.97
N MET A 189 -1.97 -2.56 -15.19
CA MET A 189 -1.95 -2.06 -13.81
C MET A 189 -0.99 -2.87 -12.93
N ILE A 190 -0.89 -4.19 -13.14
CA ILE A 190 0.07 -5.04 -12.43
C ILE A 190 1.51 -4.63 -12.79
N ILE A 191 1.86 -4.60 -14.07
CA ILE A 191 3.21 -4.23 -14.54
C ILE A 191 3.59 -2.82 -14.09
N GLY A 192 2.69 -1.85 -14.28
CA GLY A 192 2.93 -0.46 -13.87
C GLY A 192 3.15 -0.31 -12.37
N SER A 193 2.41 -1.06 -11.54
CA SER A 193 2.59 -1.01 -10.08
C SER A 193 3.95 -1.53 -9.62
N PHE A 194 4.46 -2.61 -10.24
CA PHE A 194 5.77 -3.14 -9.92
C PHE A 194 6.91 -2.32 -10.53
N ALA A 195 6.73 -1.75 -11.71
CA ALA A 195 7.69 -0.83 -12.30
C ALA A 195 7.86 0.42 -11.42
N LEU A 196 6.76 0.99 -10.93
CA LEU A 196 6.78 2.13 -10.01
C LEU A 196 7.45 1.77 -8.68
N LEU A 197 7.18 0.58 -8.13
CA LEU A 197 7.85 0.08 -6.94
C LEU A 197 9.37 0.02 -7.13
N ILE A 198 9.84 -0.60 -8.21
CA ILE A 198 11.29 -0.71 -8.51
C ILE A 198 11.91 0.67 -8.69
N LEU A 199 11.21 1.59 -9.34
CA LEU A 199 11.64 2.99 -9.49
C LEU A 199 11.77 3.67 -8.13
N ILE A 200 10.76 3.57 -7.26
CA ILE A 200 10.82 4.13 -5.90
C ILE A 200 12.00 3.56 -5.14
N MET A 201 12.21 2.24 -5.18
CA MET A 201 13.35 1.62 -4.51
C MET A 201 14.69 2.14 -5.06
N GLY A 202 14.84 2.24 -6.39
CA GLY A 202 16.04 2.78 -7.02
C GLY A 202 16.33 4.22 -6.61
N VAL A 203 15.30 5.06 -6.54
CA VAL A 203 15.42 6.45 -6.04
C VAL A 203 15.76 6.45 -4.55
N SER A 204 15.13 5.61 -3.73
CA SER A 204 15.42 5.50 -2.30
C SER A 204 16.87 5.10 -2.01
N PHE A 205 17.41 4.12 -2.74
CA PHE A 205 18.83 3.74 -2.62
C PHE A 205 19.76 4.87 -3.08
N SER A 206 19.38 5.59 -4.13
CA SER A 206 20.14 6.75 -4.61
C SER A 206 20.19 7.85 -3.54
N ILE A 207 19.08 8.11 -2.85
CA ILE A 207 19.03 9.06 -1.73
C ILE A 207 19.94 8.60 -0.58
N GLN A 208 19.95 7.32 -0.22
CA GLN A 208 20.80 6.82 0.87
C GLN A 208 22.30 7.00 0.59
N ASN A 209 22.74 6.77 -0.65
CA ASN A 209 24.12 7.01 -1.07
C ASN A 209 24.51 8.51 -1.08
N ILE A 210 23.52 9.41 -1.12
CA ILE A 210 23.70 10.86 -1.08
C ILE A 210 23.73 11.40 0.37
N VAL A 211 23.39 10.60 1.39
CA VAL A 211 23.32 11.06 2.80
C VAL A 211 24.65 10.94 3.56
N ASN A 212 25.76 10.57 2.90
CA ASN A 212 27.09 10.65 3.53
C ASN A 212 27.45 12.11 3.85
N GLU A 213 28.04 12.35 5.03
CA GLU A 213 28.22 13.66 5.69
C GLU A 213 28.83 14.78 4.83
N GLN A 214 29.53 14.45 3.73
CA GLN A 214 30.14 15.40 2.79
C GLN A 214 29.16 15.97 1.75
N ALA A 215 27.97 15.41 1.56
CA ALA A 215 26.99 15.86 0.57
C ALA A 215 25.98 16.88 1.13
N ILE A 216 25.98 17.13 2.45
CA ILE A 216 25.05 18.06 3.10
C ILE A 216 25.32 19.51 2.66
N THR A 217 26.59 19.87 2.41
CA THR A 217 26.97 21.21 1.91
C THR A 217 26.61 21.43 0.44
N ASP A 218 26.71 20.39 -0.40
CA ASP A 218 26.29 20.44 -1.81
C ASP A 218 24.76 20.32 -1.96
N MET A 219 24.08 19.70 -0.99
CA MET A 219 22.63 19.71 -0.87
C MET A 219 22.10 21.12 -0.57
N VAL A 220 22.78 21.94 0.22
CA VAL A 220 22.28 23.27 0.60
C VAL A 220 22.28 24.26 -0.57
N SER A 221 23.29 24.21 -1.45
CA SER A 221 23.26 24.95 -2.72
C SER A 221 22.20 24.39 -3.67
N SER A 222 21.97 23.08 -3.68
CA SER A 222 20.91 22.45 -4.47
C SER A 222 19.50 22.76 -3.95
N ILE A 223 19.31 22.89 -2.63
CA ILE A 223 18.00 23.13 -2.00
C ILE A 223 17.61 24.61 -2.05
N SER A 224 18.56 25.54 -1.89
CA SER A 224 18.30 26.96 -2.18
C SER A 224 17.95 27.17 -3.66
N ASN A 225 18.51 26.35 -4.56
CA ASN A 225 18.07 26.29 -5.95
C ASN A 225 16.66 25.69 -6.12
N ILE A 226 16.16 24.84 -5.22
CA ILE A 226 14.77 24.31 -5.33
C ILE A 226 13.73 25.41 -5.09
N GLU A 227 13.97 26.28 -4.12
CA GLU A 227 13.10 27.42 -3.83
C GLU A 227 13.01 28.37 -5.03
N SER A 228 14.14 28.68 -5.67
CA SER A 228 14.19 29.53 -6.86
C SER A 228 13.77 28.81 -8.15
N SER A 229 13.90 27.49 -8.23
CA SER A 229 13.52 26.69 -9.42
C SER A 229 12.01 26.51 -9.55
N PHE A 230 11.27 26.54 -8.44
CA PHE A 230 9.81 26.38 -8.44
C PHE A 230 9.11 27.63 -7.94
N PHE A 231 8.56 28.40 -8.88
CA PHE A 231 7.81 29.63 -8.64
C PHE A 231 6.74 29.53 -7.53
N LEU A 232 6.06 28.38 -7.40
CA LEU A 232 5.04 28.17 -6.36
C LEU A 232 5.63 28.08 -4.95
N PHE A 233 6.86 27.59 -4.81
CA PHE A 233 7.51 27.42 -3.51
C PHE A 233 7.97 28.78 -2.98
N SER A 234 8.63 29.59 -3.81
CA SER A 234 8.98 30.97 -3.46
C SER A 234 7.75 31.79 -3.07
N LEU A 235 6.66 31.78 -3.85
CA LEU A 235 5.43 32.50 -3.48
C LEU A 235 4.83 32.04 -2.14
N TYR A 236 4.94 30.76 -1.81
CA TYR A 236 4.44 30.22 -0.55
C TYR A 236 5.30 30.67 0.64
N VAL A 237 6.64 30.65 0.48
CA VAL A 237 7.58 31.14 1.50
C VAL A 237 7.38 32.64 1.70
N ASP A 238 7.38 33.45 0.64
CA ASP A 238 7.16 34.91 0.72
C ASP A 238 5.82 35.24 1.42
N ALA A 239 4.78 34.44 1.16
CA ALA A 239 3.48 34.66 1.79
C ALA A 239 3.51 34.33 3.29
N VAL A 240 4.11 33.21 3.70
CA VAL A 240 4.06 32.72 5.09
C VAL A 240 5.16 33.31 5.97
N TYR A 241 6.37 33.48 5.44
CA TYR A 241 7.56 34.01 6.12
C TYR A 241 7.61 35.54 6.06
N ASP A 242 7.65 36.13 4.86
CA ASP A 242 7.78 37.58 4.66
C ASP A 242 6.44 38.34 4.80
N LEU A 243 5.33 37.61 4.98
CA LEU A 243 3.98 38.15 5.13
C LEU A 243 3.53 38.99 3.92
N ASN A 244 4.05 38.67 2.73
CA ASN A 244 3.75 39.40 1.51
C ASN A 244 2.33 39.08 0.99
N LEU A 245 1.45 40.07 1.08
CA LEU A 245 0.05 39.96 0.63
C LEU A 245 -0.08 39.75 -0.88
N ILE A 246 0.86 40.25 -1.68
CA ILE A 246 0.82 40.10 -3.13
C ILE A 246 1.06 38.63 -3.49
N SER A 247 2.06 38.00 -2.85
CA SER A 247 2.37 36.59 -3.03
C SER A 247 1.18 35.70 -2.61
N LEU A 248 0.52 36.04 -1.50
CA LEU A 248 -0.71 35.38 -1.05
C LEU A 248 -1.84 35.47 -2.10
N LEU A 249 -2.13 36.67 -2.61
CA LEU A 249 -3.19 36.88 -3.60
C LEU A 249 -2.91 36.15 -4.91
N LEU A 250 -1.67 36.19 -5.39
CA LEU A 250 -1.23 35.46 -6.59
C LEU A 250 -1.41 33.95 -6.40
N LEU A 251 -1.01 33.41 -5.24
CA LEU A 251 -1.15 31.99 -4.95
C LEU A 251 -2.62 31.58 -4.91
N ILE A 252 -3.50 32.37 -4.27
CA ILE A 252 -4.94 32.11 -4.28
C ILE A 252 -5.50 32.12 -5.71
N LEU A 253 -5.11 33.08 -6.54
CA LEU A 253 -5.57 33.19 -7.92
C LEU A 253 -5.12 31.99 -8.76
N ILE A 254 -3.86 31.56 -8.60
CA ILE A 254 -3.29 30.39 -9.29
C ILE A 254 -4.02 29.11 -8.89
N PHE A 255 -4.52 29.00 -7.65
CA PHE A 255 -5.19 27.79 -7.18
C PHE A 255 -6.68 27.75 -7.51
N VAL A 256 -7.36 28.90 -7.40
CA VAL A 256 -8.81 28.99 -7.61
C VAL A 256 -9.16 29.03 -9.11
N SER A 257 -8.38 29.74 -9.93
CA SER A 257 -8.73 29.92 -11.35
C SER A 257 -8.78 28.62 -12.17
N PRO A 258 -7.82 27.67 -12.06
CA PRO A 258 -7.89 26.42 -12.81
C PRO A 258 -9.01 25.51 -12.30
N PHE A 259 -9.30 25.57 -10.99
CA PHE A 259 -10.38 24.82 -10.39
C PHE A 259 -11.77 25.28 -10.87
N LEU A 260 -12.01 26.60 -10.93
CA LEU A 260 -13.26 27.14 -11.47
C LEU A 260 -13.45 26.75 -12.94
N LEU A 261 -12.37 26.82 -13.73
CA LEU A 261 -12.37 26.38 -15.13
C LEU A 261 -12.71 24.89 -15.23
N PHE A 262 -12.10 24.05 -14.38
CA PHE A 262 -12.40 22.62 -14.32
C PHE A 262 -13.88 22.36 -14.00
N VAL A 263 -14.44 22.95 -12.96
CA VAL A 263 -15.84 22.76 -12.56
C VAL A 263 -16.79 23.18 -13.70
N TYR A 264 -16.48 24.28 -14.38
CA TYR A 264 -17.26 24.76 -15.51
C TYR A 264 -17.24 23.80 -16.71
N LEU A 265 -16.05 23.37 -17.15
CA LEU A 265 -15.90 22.45 -18.28
C LEU A 265 -16.50 21.07 -17.99
N PHE A 266 -16.22 20.55 -16.78
CA PHE A 266 -16.68 19.24 -16.36
C PHE A 266 -18.20 19.23 -16.14
N GLY A 267 -18.76 20.29 -15.56
CA GLY A 267 -20.21 20.44 -15.37
C GLY A 267 -20.99 20.32 -16.67
N LYS A 268 -20.51 20.94 -17.76
CA LYS A 268 -21.17 20.84 -19.08
C LYS A 268 -21.12 19.44 -19.70
N SER A 269 -20.06 18.69 -19.43
CA SER A 269 -19.80 17.39 -20.07
C SER A 269 -20.07 16.19 -19.17
N PHE A 270 -20.54 16.42 -17.93
CA PHE A 270 -20.61 15.42 -16.86
C PHE A 270 -21.38 14.15 -17.26
N LYS A 271 -22.60 14.33 -17.80
CA LYS A 271 -23.45 13.22 -18.25
C LYS A 271 -22.87 12.50 -19.46
N LYS A 272 -22.40 13.24 -20.47
CA LYS A 272 -21.84 12.68 -21.71
C LYS A 272 -20.58 11.86 -21.44
N ILE A 273 -19.70 12.34 -20.57
CA ILE A 273 -18.49 11.64 -20.16
C ILE A 273 -18.88 10.33 -19.45
N ASN A 274 -19.71 10.40 -18.41
CA ASN A 274 -20.01 9.22 -17.60
C ASN A 274 -20.83 8.16 -18.34
N SER A 275 -21.81 8.54 -19.15
CA SER A 275 -22.56 7.60 -20.02
C SER A 275 -21.65 6.87 -21.00
N SER A 276 -20.80 7.60 -21.75
CA SER A 276 -19.89 6.98 -22.73
C SER A 276 -18.86 6.03 -22.13
N MET A 277 -18.51 6.21 -20.84
CA MET A 277 -17.57 5.33 -20.14
C MET A 277 -18.25 4.11 -19.51
N MET A 278 -19.55 4.21 -19.22
CA MET A 278 -20.39 3.10 -18.74
C MET A 278 -20.82 2.16 -19.87
N GLU A 279 -20.94 2.68 -21.11
CA GLU A 279 -21.37 1.91 -22.29
C GLU A 279 -20.42 0.78 -22.71
N THR A 280 -19.27 0.61 -22.04
CA THR A 280 -18.31 -0.45 -22.36
C THR A 280 -18.59 -1.79 -21.65
N ARG A 281 -19.05 -2.75 -22.47
CA ARG A 281 -18.89 -4.23 -22.42
C ARG A 281 -19.98 -5.06 -21.72
N ALA A 282 -21.11 -5.20 -22.42
CA ALA A 282 -21.75 -6.50 -22.61
C ALA A 282 -21.49 -7.02 -24.04
N SER A 283 -20.22 -7.08 -24.46
CA SER A 283 -19.89 -7.95 -25.59
C SER A 283 -19.95 -9.37 -25.07
N HIS A 284 -21.14 -9.99 -25.11
CA HIS A 284 -21.27 -11.44 -25.01
C HIS A 284 -20.52 -12.04 -26.19
N SER A 285 -19.21 -12.21 -26.00
CA SER A 285 -18.41 -13.11 -26.81
C SER A 285 -18.99 -14.49 -26.56
N THR A 286 -19.83 -14.97 -27.48
CA THR A 286 -20.22 -16.37 -27.63
C THR A 286 -18.97 -17.19 -27.98
N LYS A 287 -18.02 -17.24 -27.05
CA LYS A 287 -16.86 -18.12 -27.16
C LYS A 287 -17.36 -19.51 -26.82
N ASN A 288 -17.25 -20.42 -27.79
CA ASN A 288 -17.47 -21.84 -27.57
C ASN A 288 -16.62 -22.29 -26.37
N VAL A 289 -17.27 -22.57 -25.25
CA VAL A 289 -16.61 -23.01 -24.02
C VAL A 289 -16.17 -24.45 -24.26
N LYS A 290 -14.86 -24.65 -24.46
CA LYS A 290 -14.29 -25.99 -24.52
C LYS A 290 -14.21 -26.55 -23.10
N TYR A 291 -14.98 -27.60 -22.83
CA TYR A 291 -14.90 -28.32 -21.55
C TYR A 291 -13.66 -29.21 -21.57
N GLN A 292 -12.75 -29.00 -20.60
CA GLN A 292 -11.58 -29.83 -20.39
C GLN A 292 -11.70 -30.49 -19.00
N THR A 293 -11.43 -31.79 -18.93
CA THR A 293 -11.46 -32.56 -17.67
C THR A 293 -10.16 -32.36 -16.90
N TYR A 294 -10.29 -31.99 -15.63
CA TYR A 294 -9.16 -31.82 -14.70
C TYR A 294 -9.40 -32.62 -13.43
N SER A 295 -8.32 -32.97 -12.71
CA SER A 295 -8.45 -33.48 -11.34
C SER A 295 -9.09 -32.42 -10.44
N PRO A 296 -9.77 -32.80 -9.35
CA PRO A 296 -10.48 -31.82 -8.52
C PRO A 296 -9.57 -30.71 -7.95
N VAL A 297 -8.35 -31.06 -7.54
CA VAL A 297 -7.36 -30.09 -7.06
C VAL A 297 -6.88 -29.18 -8.19
N ALA A 298 -6.61 -29.73 -9.38
CA ALA A 298 -6.16 -28.95 -10.54
C ALA A 298 -7.25 -27.99 -11.06
N ALA A 299 -8.52 -28.41 -11.02
CA ALA A 299 -9.66 -27.57 -11.39
C ALA A 299 -9.79 -26.36 -10.45
N ILE A 300 -9.68 -26.59 -9.14
CA ILE A 300 -9.73 -25.54 -8.13
C ILE A 300 -8.51 -24.63 -8.27
N PHE A 301 -7.30 -25.19 -8.40
CA PHE A 301 -6.09 -24.41 -8.63
C PHE A 301 -6.19 -23.53 -9.89
N LYS A 302 -6.69 -24.07 -11.02
CA LYS A 302 -6.86 -23.31 -12.27
C LYS A 302 -7.89 -22.19 -12.11
N LYS A 303 -8.99 -22.44 -11.37
CA LYS A 303 -9.98 -21.41 -11.00
C LYS A 303 -9.31 -20.30 -10.18
N GLU A 304 -8.55 -20.65 -9.14
CA GLU A 304 -7.85 -19.69 -8.29
C GLU A 304 -6.81 -18.89 -9.09
N LEU A 305 -6.01 -19.54 -9.93
CA LEU A 305 -4.99 -18.90 -10.74
C LEU A 305 -5.61 -17.90 -11.73
N ASN A 306 -6.69 -18.30 -12.39
CA ASN A 306 -7.42 -17.41 -13.28
C ASN A 306 -7.99 -16.20 -12.52
N PHE A 307 -8.57 -16.40 -11.34
CA PHE A 307 -9.04 -15.30 -10.52
C PHE A 307 -7.89 -14.38 -10.07
N TYR A 308 -6.76 -14.96 -9.66
CA TYR A 308 -5.55 -14.24 -9.25
C TYR A 308 -5.05 -13.31 -10.36
N ILE A 309 -4.84 -13.82 -11.57
CA ILE A 309 -4.36 -13.05 -12.74
C ILE A 309 -5.30 -11.90 -13.10
N HIS A 310 -6.61 -12.06 -12.86
CA HIS A 310 -7.60 -11.04 -13.19
C HIS A 310 -7.90 -10.08 -12.01
N CYS A 311 -7.40 -10.33 -10.81
CA CYS A 311 -7.61 -9.49 -9.64
C CYS A 311 -6.33 -8.72 -9.30
N VAL A 312 -6.16 -7.54 -9.92
CA VAL A 312 -4.93 -6.71 -9.78
C VAL A 312 -4.56 -6.48 -8.32
N ILE A 313 -5.51 -6.08 -7.49
CA ILE A 313 -5.23 -5.80 -6.07
C ILE A 313 -4.72 -7.04 -5.33
N TYR A 314 -5.19 -8.22 -5.72
CA TYR A 314 -4.76 -9.47 -5.11
C TYR A 314 -3.28 -9.70 -5.42
N ILE A 315 -2.90 -9.64 -6.70
CA ILE A 315 -1.51 -9.78 -7.13
C ILE A 315 -0.60 -8.74 -6.49
N VAL A 316 -0.94 -7.46 -6.63
CA VAL A 316 -0.07 -6.38 -6.17
C VAL A 316 0.18 -6.46 -4.66
N ASN A 317 -0.79 -6.97 -3.89
CA ASN A 317 -0.63 -7.10 -2.45
C ASN A 317 0.11 -8.38 -2.02
N THR A 318 -0.08 -9.50 -2.72
CA THR A 318 0.47 -10.80 -2.28
C THR A 318 1.68 -11.27 -3.08
N PHE A 319 2.03 -10.60 -4.17
CA PHE A 319 3.25 -10.83 -4.94
C PHE A 319 4.35 -9.80 -4.61
N PHE A 320 4.01 -8.77 -3.84
CA PHE A 320 4.92 -7.69 -3.44
C PHE A 320 6.22 -8.21 -2.81
N GLY A 321 6.12 -9.12 -1.83
CA GLY A 321 7.31 -9.66 -1.16
C GLY A 321 8.21 -10.47 -2.11
N MET A 322 7.64 -11.18 -3.09
CA MET A 322 8.41 -11.90 -4.09
C MET A 322 9.16 -10.99 -5.07
N VAL A 323 8.57 -9.85 -5.43
CA VAL A 323 9.26 -8.83 -6.23
C VAL A 323 10.40 -8.19 -5.44
N LEU A 324 10.18 -7.91 -4.15
CA LEU A 324 11.25 -7.44 -3.26
C LEU A 324 12.39 -8.45 -3.15
N LEU A 325 12.07 -9.75 -2.98
CA LEU A 325 13.08 -10.80 -2.89
C LEU A 325 13.92 -10.88 -4.16
N LEU A 326 13.27 -10.81 -5.32
CA LEU A 326 13.94 -10.81 -6.61
C LEU A 326 14.83 -9.57 -6.76
N ALA A 327 14.31 -8.38 -6.46
CA ALA A 327 15.09 -7.14 -6.51
C ALA A 327 16.30 -7.19 -5.55
N ALA A 328 16.12 -7.66 -4.32
CA ALA A 328 17.20 -7.82 -3.34
C ALA A 328 18.26 -8.83 -3.83
N SER A 329 17.84 -9.96 -4.40
CA SER A 329 18.78 -10.96 -4.93
C SER A 329 19.61 -10.43 -6.12
N ILE A 330 19.01 -9.64 -7.00
CA ILE A 330 19.71 -8.98 -8.11
C ILE A 330 20.63 -7.87 -7.58
N ALA A 331 20.19 -7.09 -6.60
CA ALA A 331 21.00 -6.04 -5.99
C ALA A 331 22.29 -6.61 -5.40
N VAL A 332 22.24 -7.76 -4.74
CA VAL A 332 23.43 -8.48 -4.23
C VAL A 332 24.40 -8.88 -5.35
N LEU A 333 23.94 -9.15 -6.57
CA LEU A 333 24.81 -9.47 -7.70
C LEU A 333 25.45 -8.23 -8.35
N VAL A 334 24.74 -7.10 -8.35
CA VAL A 334 25.07 -5.92 -9.17
C VAL A 334 25.73 -4.82 -8.36
N ALA A 335 25.31 -4.64 -7.11
CA ALA A 335 25.95 -3.72 -6.20
C ALA A 335 27.06 -4.47 -5.46
N ASP A 336 28.22 -3.82 -5.28
CA ASP A 336 29.19 -4.17 -4.24
C ASP A 336 28.56 -3.90 -2.87
N PHE A 337 27.50 -4.64 -2.55
CA PHE A 337 26.72 -4.47 -1.34
C PHE A 337 27.58 -5.01 -0.20
N ASP A 338 28.11 -4.11 0.61
CA ASP A 338 28.90 -4.48 1.77
C ASP A 338 27.97 -5.00 2.87
N ILE A 339 27.67 -6.29 2.80
CA ILE A 339 26.76 -6.98 3.72
C ILE A 339 27.28 -6.93 5.15
N GLU A 340 28.59 -6.79 5.33
CA GLU A 340 29.20 -6.66 6.66
C GLU A 340 28.77 -5.34 7.30
N SER A 341 28.74 -4.24 6.54
CA SER A 341 28.21 -2.94 7.00
C SER A 341 26.71 -3.03 7.37
N PHE A 342 25.88 -3.62 6.50
CA PHE A 342 24.44 -3.77 6.74
C PHE A 342 24.13 -4.63 7.97
N LEU A 343 24.91 -5.70 8.21
CA LEU A 343 24.74 -6.56 9.38
C LEU A 343 25.30 -5.94 10.65
N SER A 344 26.36 -5.13 10.55
CA SER A 344 26.88 -4.35 11.67
C SER A 344 25.89 -3.30 12.17
N GLU A 345 25.15 -2.64 11.27
CA GLU A 345 24.08 -1.68 11.60
C GLU A 345 22.87 -2.33 12.27
N LEU A 346 22.58 -3.60 11.96
CA LEU A 346 21.51 -4.38 12.60
C LEU A 346 21.86 -4.86 14.02
N GLY A 347 23.01 -4.44 14.56
CA GLY A 347 23.34 -4.52 15.98
C GLY A 347 23.69 -5.92 16.49
N GLN A 348 24.07 -6.86 15.63
CA GLN A 348 24.40 -8.23 16.04
C GLN A 348 25.66 -8.82 15.39
N VAL A 349 26.66 -8.96 16.27
CA VAL A 349 27.51 -10.15 16.48
C VAL A 349 28.75 -10.29 15.59
N GLY A 350 29.92 -10.38 16.24
CA GLY A 350 31.15 -10.94 15.64
C GLY A 350 31.04 -12.46 15.45
N GLY A 351 31.56 -12.97 14.34
CA GLY A 351 31.45 -14.36 13.90
C GLY A 351 32.10 -14.55 12.53
N ASN A 352 32.03 -15.75 11.94
CA ASN A 352 32.60 -16.02 10.62
C ASN A 352 31.77 -15.31 9.51
N PRO A 353 32.37 -14.53 8.59
CA PRO A 353 31.64 -13.80 7.55
C PRO A 353 30.67 -14.65 6.71
N GLY A 354 31.02 -15.92 6.46
CA GLY A 354 30.15 -16.84 5.71
C GLY A 354 28.84 -17.19 6.42
N ASP A 355 28.85 -17.22 7.76
CA ASP A 355 27.68 -17.56 8.58
C ASP A 355 26.71 -16.38 8.71
N MET A 356 27.26 -15.17 8.73
CA MET A 356 26.50 -13.92 8.71
C MET A 356 25.69 -13.78 7.42
N LYS A 357 26.31 -14.09 6.27
CA LYS A 357 25.67 -14.07 4.96
C LYS A 357 24.47 -15.01 4.86
N LEU A 358 24.58 -16.24 5.39
CA LEU A 358 23.47 -17.20 5.39
C LEU A 358 22.30 -16.69 6.25
N MET A 359 22.59 -16.15 7.43
CA MET A 359 21.56 -15.62 8.33
C MET A 359 20.83 -14.42 7.70
N ALA A 360 21.58 -13.49 7.11
CA ALA A 360 21.03 -12.36 6.37
C ALA A 360 20.08 -12.82 5.25
N ALA A 361 20.53 -13.79 4.44
CA ALA A 361 19.71 -14.38 3.39
C ALA A 361 18.45 -15.01 3.98
N ALA A 362 18.56 -15.89 4.97
CA ALA A 362 17.38 -16.54 5.57
C ALA A 362 16.34 -15.53 6.10
N MET A 363 16.79 -14.43 6.71
CA MET A 363 15.91 -13.35 7.17
C MET A 363 15.17 -12.65 6.02
N ILE A 364 15.89 -12.23 4.98
CA ILE A 364 15.31 -11.55 3.81
C ILE A 364 14.29 -12.47 3.12
N PHE A 365 14.64 -13.75 2.93
CA PHE A 365 13.73 -14.75 2.38
C PHE A 365 12.49 -14.93 3.24
N GLY A 366 12.66 -15.12 4.55
CA GLY A 366 11.56 -15.29 5.49
C GLY A 366 10.59 -14.14 5.42
N TYR A 367 11.10 -12.91 5.53
CA TYR A 367 10.29 -11.70 5.50
C TYR A 367 9.52 -11.56 4.17
N CYS A 368 10.21 -11.73 3.04
CA CYS A 368 9.60 -11.63 1.72
C CYS A 368 8.54 -12.70 1.44
N ILE A 369 8.78 -13.94 1.90
CA ILE A 369 7.82 -15.04 1.79
C ILE A 369 6.59 -14.78 2.67
N MET A 370 6.76 -14.31 3.92
CA MET A 370 5.62 -14.02 4.82
C MET A 370 4.77 -12.83 4.36
N LEU A 371 5.39 -11.82 3.73
CA LEU A 371 4.67 -10.76 3.04
C LEU A 371 3.83 -11.29 1.86
N SER A 372 4.20 -12.44 1.31
CA SER A 372 3.59 -13.02 0.11
C SER A 372 2.64 -14.18 0.44
N THR A 373 1.50 -13.88 1.06
CA THR A 373 0.52 -14.89 1.54
C THR A 373 -0.85 -14.82 0.81
N PRO A 374 -0.97 -15.32 -0.44
CA PRO A 374 -2.24 -15.34 -1.17
C PRO A 374 -3.38 -16.03 -0.40
N THR A 375 -3.08 -17.12 0.30
CA THR A 375 -4.10 -17.95 0.97
C THR A 375 -4.85 -17.21 2.07
N ALA A 376 -4.26 -16.15 2.66
CA ALA A 376 -4.87 -15.32 3.72
C ALA A 376 -6.13 -14.58 3.28
N ALA A 377 -6.34 -14.37 1.98
CA ALA A 377 -7.55 -13.77 1.40
C ALA A 377 -8.41 -14.79 0.60
N SER A 378 -7.86 -15.92 0.20
CA SER A 378 -8.46 -16.87 -0.75
C SER A 378 -9.89 -17.38 -0.46
N ILE A 379 -10.27 -17.66 0.80
CA ILE A 379 -11.63 -18.08 1.17
C ILE A 379 -12.56 -16.87 1.25
N SER A 380 -12.11 -15.81 1.91
CA SER A 380 -12.85 -14.55 2.00
C SER A 380 -13.22 -13.98 0.62
N LEU A 381 -12.33 -14.11 -0.37
CA LEU A 381 -12.56 -13.65 -1.75
C LEU A 381 -13.67 -14.40 -2.49
N GLU A 382 -14.09 -15.58 -2.02
CA GLU A 382 -15.25 -16.28 -2.58
C GLU A 382 -16.56 -15.53 -2.26
N GLY A 383 -16.66 -14.93 -1.07
CA GLY A 383 -17.80 -14.12 -0.62
C GLY A 383 -19.15 -14.75 -0.97
N LYS A 384 -19.91 -14.07 -1.84
CA LYS A 384 -21.23 -14.51 -2.31
C LYS A 384 -21.22 -15.81 -3.12
N ASN A 385 -20.09 -16.22 -3.66
CA ASN A 385 -19.94 -17.43 -4.47
C ASN A 385 -19.47 -18.64 -3.65
N LEU A 386 -19.28 -18.49 -2.34
CA LEU A 386 -18.82 -19.58 -1.47
C LEU A 386 -19.74 -20.82 -1.54
N TRP A 387 -21.05 -20.60 -1.70
CA TRP A 387 -22.04 -21.69 -1.82
C TRP A 387 -21.74 -22.62 -3.01
N ILE A 388 -21.15 -22.11 -4.10
CA ILE A 388 -20.77 -22.91 -5.26
C ILE A 388 -19.74 -23.94 -4.83
N LEU A 389 -18.67 -23.51 -4.15
CA LEU A 389 -17.64 -24.42 -3.64
C LEU A 389 -18.19 -25.43 -2.63
N LYS A 390 -19.18 -25.04 -1.82
CA LYS A 390 -19.81 -25.95 -0.84
C LYS A 390 -20.74 -26.97 -1.49
N SER A 391 -21.38 -26.61 -2.59
CA SER A 391 -22.31 -27.48 -3.33
C SER A 391 -21.62 -28.48 -4.25
N MET A 392 -20.34 -28.27 -4.56
CA MET A 392 -19.58 -29.17 -5.42
C MET A 392 -19.36 -30.53 -4.73
N PRO A 393 -19.42 -31.66 -5.47
CA PRO A 393 -19.20 -33.00 -4.94
C PRO A 393 -17.71 -33.28 -4.71
N VAL A 394 -17.04 -32.43 -3.93
CA VAL A 394 -15.61 -32.52 -3.61
C VAL A 394 -15.39 -32.40 -2.12
N HIS A 395 -14.52 -33.27 -1.59
CA HIS A 395 -14.14 -33.17 -0.19
C HIS A 395 -13.39 -31.84 0.09
N PRO A 396 -13.71 -31.08 1.16
CA PRO A 396 -13.10 -29.77 1.42
C PRO A 396 -11.57 -29.78 1.52
N LYS A 397 -10.98 -30.93 1.89
CA LYS A 397 -9.52 -31.17 1.81
C LYS A 397 -8.94 -30.87 0.42
N MET A 398 -9.66 -31.21 -0.66
CA MET A 398 -9.21 -30.93 -2.03
C MET A 398 -9.29 -29.43 -2.35
N ILE A 399 -10.28 -28.72 -1.79
CA ILE A 399 -10.40 -27.26 -1.89
C ILE A 399 -9.20 -26.59 -1.23
N PHE A 400 -8.84 -27.02 -0.02
CA PHE A 400 -7.68 -26.49 0.69
C PHE A 400 -6.37 -26.73 -0.07
N LYS A 401 -6.17 -27.93 -0.64
CA LYS A 401 -5.00 -28.21 -1.49
C LYS A 401 -4.94 -27.29 -2.72
N GLY A 402 -6.06 -27.08 -3.41
CA GLY A 402 -6.11 -26.20 -4.58
C GLY A 402 -5.75 -24.75 -4.24
N LYS A 403 -6.22 -24.25 -3.08
CA LYS A 403 -5.88 -22.91 -2.60
C LYS A 403 -4.42 -22.79 -2.12
N ILE A 404 -3.90 -23.81 -1.42
CA ILE A 404 -2.48 -23.86 -1.01
C ILE A 404 -1.56 -23.90 -2.24
N ALA A 405 -1.93 -24.63 -3.28
CA ALA A 405 -1.16 -24.70 -4.52
C ALA A 405 -0.97 -23.31 -5.17
N LEU A 406 -1.95 -22.42 -5.07
CA LEU A 406 -1.80 -21.02 -5.49
C LEU A 406 -0.75 -20.28 -4.65
N GLY A 407 -0.73 -20.48 -3.33
CA GLY A 407 0.32 -19.91 -2.47
C GLY A 407 1.71 -20.40 -2.86
N LEU A 408 1.85 -21.70 -3.13
CA LEU A 408 3.13 -22.31 -3.51
C LEU A 408 3.61 -21.86 -4.89
N ILE A 409 2.74 -21.76 -5.90
CA ILE A 409 3.15 -21.29 -7.25
C ILE A 409 3.59 -19.83 -7.24
N VAL A 410 3.02 -19.02 -6.35
CA VAL A 410 3.39 -17.61 -6.18
C VAL A 410 4.75 -17.47 -5.50
N THR A 411 5.05 -18.34 -4.53
CA THR A 411 6.21 -18.18 -3.65
C THR A 411 7.44 -19.01 -4.07
N LEU A 412 7.27 -20.30 -4.34
CA LEU A 412 8.40 -21.23 -4.52
C LEU A 412 9.21 -21.02 -5.79
N PRO A 413 8.63 -20.82 -7.00
CA PRO A 413 9.43 -20.68 -8.22
C PRO A 413 10.42 -19.51 -8.13
N ILE A 414 9.94 -18.37 -7.63
CA ILE A 414 10.77 -17.16 -7.48
C ILE A 414 11.75 -17.33 -6.33
N GLY A 415 11.31 -17.88 -5.18
CA GLY A 415 12.18 -18.17 -4.06
C GLY A 415 13.35 -19.09 -4.43
N ILE A 416 13.10 -20.15 -5.20
CA ILE A 416 14.15 -21.08 -5.66
C ILE A 416 15.12 -20.34 -6.59
N ILE A 417 14.63 -19.58 -7.57
CA ILE A 417 15.50 -18.77 -8.45
C ILE A 417 16.37 -17.80 -7.64
N CYS A 418 15.76 -17.06 -6.70
CA CYS A 418 16.47 -16.12 -5.85
C CYS A 418 17.53 -16.80 -4.96
N SER A 419 17.27 -18.03 -4.50
CA SER A 419 18.22 -18.79 -3.68
C SER A 419 19.48 -19.18 -4.45
N VAL A 420 19.34 -19.49 -5.75
CA VAL A 420 20.47 -19.78 -6.64
C VAL A 420 21.25 -18.50 -6.93
N VAL A 421 20.55 -17.40 -7.18
CA VAL A 421 21.16 -16.07 -7.37
C VAL A 421 21.99 -15.66 -6.15
N ILE A 422 21.43 -15.84 -4.94
CA ILE A 422 22.11 -15.49 -3.69
C ILE A 422 23.26 -16.44 -3.36
N TYR A 423 23.16 -17.72 -3.72
CA TYR A 423 24.30 -18.65 -3.63
C TYR A 423 25.50 -18.14 -4.42
N ILE A 424 25.27 -17.69 -5.66
CA ILE A 424 26.31 -17.13 -6.52
C ILE A 424 26.81 -15.79 -5.98
N GLY A 425 25.90 -14.85 -5.68
CA GLY A 425 26.26 -13.48 -5.29
C GLY A 425 26.96 -13.37 -3.94
N LEU A 426 26.58 -14.19 -2.97
CA LEU A 426 27.21 -14.18 -1.64
C LEU A 426 28.43 -15.09 -1.51
N GLY A 427 28.61 -16.01 -2.47
CA GLY A 427 29.60 -17.08 -2.39
C GLY A 427 29.30 -18.04 -1.23
N LEU A 428 28.03 -18.44 -1.04
CA LEU A 428 27.67 -19.40 0.01
C LEU A 428 28.28 -20.77 -0.29
N SER A 429 28.62 -21.54 0.76
CA SER A 429 28.98 -22.95 0.56
C SER A 429 27.77 -23.77 0.09
N PHE A 430 28.01 -24.89 -0.60
CA PHE A 430 26.95 -25.77 -1.10
C PHE A 430 25.98 -26.23 0.02
N MET A 431 26.51 -26.53 1.21
CA MET A 431 25.70 -26.94 2.35
C MET A 431 24.81 -25.78 2.87
N GLN A 432 25.33 -24.55 2.90
CA GLN A 432 24.56 -23.36 3.29
C GLN A 432 23.48 -23.03 2.26
N TRP A 433 23.73 -23.24 0.98
CA TRP A 433 22.68 -23.11 -0.04
C TRP A 433 21.59 -24.16 0.12
N LEU A 434 21.96 -25.41 0.46
CA LEU A 434 20.99 -26.48 0.66
C LEU A 434 20.10 -26.22 1.90
N THR A 435 20.67 -25.67 2.98
CA THR A 435 19.86 -25.24 4.14
C THR A 435 18.96 -24.06 3.80
N LEU A 436 19.44 -23.08 3.03
CA LEU A 436 18.63 -21.96 2.54
C LEU A 436 17.48 -22.45 1.65
N LEU A 437 17.74 -23.39 0.74
CA LEU A 437 16.71 -24.02 -0.09
C LEU A 437 15.64 -24.71 0.76
N GLY A 438 16.06 -25.54 1.74
CA GLY A 438 15.13 -26.16 2.68
C GLY A 438 14.30 -25.13 3.45
N TYR A 439 14.92 -23.99 3.81
CA TYR A 439 14.25 -22.87 4.44
C TYR A 439 13.20 -22.25 3.51
N THR A 440 13.53 -21.99 2.25
CA THR A 440 12.58 -21.41 1.28
C THR A 440 11.34 -22.30 1.08
N ILE A 441 11.55 -23.62 0.97
CA ILE A 441 10.47 -24.58 0.76
C ILE A 441 9.58 -24.66 2.00
N SER A 442 10.18 -24.82 3.18
CA SER A 442 9.44 -24.90 4.44
C SER A 442 8.65 -23.62 4.73
N ALA A 443 9.26 -22.44 4.50
CA ALA A 443 8.61 -21.14 4.64
C ALA A 443 7.44 -20.95 3.63
N GLY A 444 7.58 -21.43 2.38
CA GLY A 444 6.50 -21.38 1.38
C GLY A 444 5.29 -22.22 1.77
N PHE A 445 5.50 -23.43 2.31
CA PHE A 445 4.42 -24.25 2.86
C PHE A 445 3.79 -23.62 4.09
N PHE A 446 4.63 -23.14 5.01
CA PHE A 446 4.19 -22.51 6.25
C PHE A 446 3.31 -21.29 5.99
N SER A 447 3.79 -20.35 5.17
CA SER A 447 3.04 -19.13 4.80
C SER A 447 1.69 -19.46 4.14
N SER A 448 1.67 -20.44 3.23
CA SER A 448 0.45 -20.85 2.53
C SER A 448 -0.56 -21.52 3.47
N ILE A 449 -0.12 -22.39 4.37
CA ILE A 449 -0.98 -23.10 5.33
C ILE A 449 -1.47 -22.17 6.43
N LEU A 450 -0.59 -21.35 7.00
CA LEU A 450 -0.92 -20.36 8.02
C LEU A 450 -1.94 -19.34 7.50
N GLY A 451 -1.73 -18.83 6.28
CA GLY A 451 -2.67 -17.90 5.65
C GLY A 451 -4.06 -18.52 5.50
N LEU A 452 -4.14 -19.76 5.02
CA LEU A 452 -5.43 -20.46 4.88
C LEU A 452 -6.10 -20.70 6.24
N PHE A 453 -5.31 -21.11 7.25
CA PHE A 453 -5.78 -21.33 8.61
C PHE A 453 -6.40 -20.05 9.20
N ILE A 454 -5.68 -18.93 9.14
CA ILE A 454 -6.17 -17.65 9.67
C ILE A 454 -7.41 -17.17 8.91
N ASN A 455 -7.44 -17.35 7.59
CA ASN A 455 -8.61 -16.98 6.78
C ASN A 455 -9.86 -17.78 7.15
N LEU A 456 -9.74 -19.05 7.54
CA LEU A 456 -10.85 -19.83 8.08
C LEU A 456 -11.28 -19.40 9.49
N LEU A 457 -10.37 -18.81 10.28
CA LEU A 457 -10.71 -18.30 11.61
C LEU A 457 -11.40 -16.94 11.54
N LEU A 458 -10.97 -16.08 10.62
CA LEU A 458 -11.41 -14.68 10.50
C LEU A 458 -11.90 -14.34 9.07
N PRO A 459 -12.88 -15.08 8.51
CA PRO A 459 -13.32 -14.86 7.15
C PRO A 459 -14.11 -13.56 7.01
N LYS A 460 -13.87 -12.84 5.92
CA LYS A 460 -14.60 -11.62 5.52
C LYS A 460 -15.39 -11.90 4.23
N LEU A 461 -16.58 -12.50 4.39
CA LEU A 461 -17.44 -12.90 3.27
C LEU A 461 -18.30 -11.77 2.71
N GLU A 462 -18.61 -10.77 3.53
CA GLU A 462 -19.34 -9.57 3.11
C GLU A 462 -18.36 -8.46 2.74
N PHE A 463 -18.23 -8.18 1.45
CA PHE A 463 -17.39 -7.10 0.93
C PHE A 463 -18.02 -6.47 -0.32
N LYS A 464 -17.79 -5.17 -0.53
CA LYS A 464 -18.24 -4.47 -1.75
C LYS A 464 -17.18 -4.50 -2.85
N SER A 465 -15.92 -4.65 -2.46
CA SER A 465 -14.75 -4.60 -3.35
C SER A 465 -13.67 -5.60 -2.90
N PRO A 466 -12.92 -6.24 -3.83
CA PRO A 466 -11.82 -7.14 -3.48
C PRO A 466 -10.73 -6.47 -2.62
N THR A 467 -10.56 -5.14 -2.73
CA THR A 467 -9.68 -4.32 -1.88
C THR A 467 -9.98 -4.45 -0.39
N GLU A 468 -11.25 -4.53 -0.01
CA GLU A 468 -11.64 -4.68 1.41
C GLU A 468 -11.19 -6.01 1.99
N VAL A 469 -11.09 -7.05 1.18
CA VAL A 469 -10.66 -8.39 1.60
C VAL A 469 -9.14 -8.48 1.59
N VAL A 470 -8.49 -7.98 0.54
CA VAL A 470 -7.04 -8.15 0.37
C VAL A 470 -6.24 -7.18 1.27
N LYS A 471 -6.68 -5.94 1.44
CA LYS A 471 -5.91 -4.92 2.19
C LYS A 471 -6.46 -4.60 3.58
N GLN A 472 -7.76 -4.82 3.81
CA GLN A 472 -8.46 -4.36 5.01
C GLN A 472 -9.15 -5.50 5.78
N SER A 473 -8.78 -6.75 5.52
CA SER A 473 -9.27 -7.88 6.30
C SER A 473 -8.35 -8.15 7.49
N ALA A 474 -8.95 -8.53 8.61
CA ALA A 474 -8.20 -9.01 9.76
C ALA A 474 -7.41 -10.28 9.40
N SER A 475 -7.92 -11.13 8.51
CA SER A 475 -7.23 -12.36 8.12
C SER A 475 -5.87 -12.08 7.46
N VAL A 476 -5.82 -11.16 6.48
CA VAL A 476 -4.57 -10.82 5.80
C VAL A 476 -3.62 -10.09 6.75
N GLY A 477 -4.13 -9.12 7.52
CA GLY A 477 -3.31 -8.41 8.50
C GLY A 477 -2.67 -9.36 9.51
N VAL A 478 -3.47 -10.21 10.16
CA VAL A 478 -2.96 -11.17 11.15
C VAL A 478 -2.00 -12.18 10.51
N ALA A 479 -2.28 -12.68 9.30
CA ALA A 479 -1.38 -13.63 8.63
C ALA A 479 -0.01 -13.03 8.31
N VAL A 480 0.02 -11.82 7.78
CA VAL A 480 1.27 -11.12 7.44
C VAL A 480 2.03 -10.75 8.72
N PHE A 481 1.40 -10.07 9.67
CA PHE A 481 2.08 -9.66 10.90
C PHE A 481 2.52 -10.84 11.75
N ALA A 482 1.69 -11.87 11.93
CA ALA A 482 2.09 -13.08 12.66
C ALA A 482 3.25 -13.80 11.95
N GLY A 483 3.23 -13.85 10.62
CA GLY A 483 4.34 -14.38 9.82
C GLY A 483 5.63 -13.59 10.07
N MET A 484 5.58 -12.25 10.01
CA MET A 484 6.73 -11.38 10.27
C MET A 484 7.27 -11.56 11.70
N PHE A 485 6.40 -11.60 12.72
CA PHE A 485 6.81 -11.87 14.09
C PHE A 485 7.51 -13.23 14.23
N LEU A 486 7.04 -14.26 13.52
CA LEU A 486 7.65 -15.59 13.53
C LEU A 486 8.98 -15.68 12.76
N VAL A 487 9.30 -14.68 11.94
CA VAL A 487 10.66 -14.50 11.37
C VAL A 487 11.57 -13.78 12.36
N LEU A 488 11.03 -12.82 13.14
CA LEU A 488 11.80 -12.04 14.13
C LEU A 488 12.06 -12.77 15.45
N ILE A 489 11.15 -13.62 15.92
CA ILE A 489 11.32 -14.37 17.18
C ILE A 489 12.60 -15.21 17.17
N PRO A 490 12.87 -16.00 16.11
CA PRO A 490 14.16 -16.66 15.97
C PRO A 490 15.34 -15.68 16.06
N MET A 491 15.27 -14.50 15.43
CA MET A 491 16.35 -13.52 15.41
C MET A 491 16.71 -12.98 16.81
N ILE A 492 15.69 -12.69 17.62
CA ILE A 492 15.88 -12.17 18.99
C ILE A 492 16.37 -13.29 19.93
N LEU A 493 15.78 -14.47 19.85
CA LEU A 493 16.17 -15.62 20.68
C LEU A 493 17.53 -16.22 20.28
N GLY A 494 17.94 -16.02 19.03
CA GLY A 494 19.21 -16.48 18.53
C GLY A 494 20.40 -15.68 19.08
N GLY A 495 20.24 -14.44 19.53
CA GLY A 495 21.36 -13.57 19.93
C GLY A 495 22.34 -14.17 20.96
N SER A 496 21.92 -15.17 21.74
CA SER A 496 22.78 -15.92 22.68
C SER A 496 23.31 -17.27 22.16
N LEU A 497 22.71 -17.84 21.10
CA LEU A 497 23.10 -19.13 20.48
C LEU A 497 23.79 -18.94 19.11
N ILE A 498 23.82 -17.71 18.58
CA ILE A 498 24.13 -17.37 17.17
C ILE A 498 25.62 -17.43 16.80
N VAL A 499 26.56 -17.45 17.74
CA VAL A 499 27.97 -17.21 17.37
C VAL A 499 28.71 -18.46 16.86
N SER A 500 28.20 -19.67 17.10
CA SER A 500 28.98 -20.90 16.86
C SER A 500 28.63 -21.69 15.60
N ASN A 501 27.38 -21.67 15.08
CA ASN A 501 27.02 -22.35 13.82
C ASN A 501 25.68 -21.89 13.20
N SER A 502 25.73 -20.97 12.22
CA SER A 502 24.51 -20.42 11.57
C SER A 502 23.69 -21.46 10.81
N SER A 503 24.36 -22.47 10.24
CA SER A 503 23.71 -23.48 9.40
C SER A 503 22.75 -24.37 10.20
N LEU A 504 23.16 -24.76 11.41
CA LEU A 504 22.32 -25.52 12.34
C LEU A 504 21.12 -24.70 12.78
N TYR A 505 21.33 -23.41 13.04
CA TYR A 505 20.26 -22.52 13.44
C TYR A 505 19.19 -22.38 12.34
N VAL A 506 19.60 -22.07 11.10
CA VAL A 506 18.65 -21.99 9.97
C VAL A 506 17.91 -23.32 9.81
N LEU A 507 18.61 -24.45 9.95
CA LEU A 507 18.02 -25.78 9.91
C LEU A 507 16.96 -25.99 11.01
N ILE A 508 17.23 -25.59 12.25
CA ILE A 508 16.24 -25.63 13.34
C ILE A 508 15.00 -24.81 12.95
N VAL A 509 15.18 -23.60 12.42
CA VAL A 509 14.06 -22.78 11.96
C VAL A 509 13.28 -23.48 10.84
N THR A 510 13.97 -24.09 9.87
CA THR A 510 13.29 -24.87 8.79
C THR A 510 12.43 -26.00 9.35
N LEU A 511 12.94 -26.74 10.35
CA LEU A 511 12.23 -27.84 11.00
C LEU A 511 11.03 -27.32 11.79
N THR A 512 11.17 -26.18 12.48
CA THR A 512 10.03 -25.58 13.18
C THR A 512 8.91 -25.16 12.22
N TYR A 513 9.24 -24.55 11.08
CA TYR A 513 8.25 -24.21 10.05
C TYR A 513 7.58 -25.45 9.47
N ALA A 514 8.34 -26.52 9.21
CA ALA A 514 7.79 -27.79 8.74
C ALA A 514 6.85 -28.43 9.79
N LEU A 515 7.25 -28.44 11.06
CA LEU A 515 6.46 -29.00 12.17
C LEU A 515 5.16 -28.22 12.35
N ILE A 516 5.22 -26.89 12.43
CA ILE A 516 4.02 -26.06 12.59
C ILE A 516 3.10 -26.22 11.36
N SER A 517 3.67 -26.26 10.16
CA SER A 517 2.91 -26.53 8.92
C SER A 517 2.15 -27.85 9.00
N PHE A 518 2.80 -28.91 9.49
CA PHE A 518 2.18 -30.21 9.67
C PHE A 518 1.04 -30.16 10.69
N VAL A 519 1.24 -29.54 11.85
CA VAL A 519 0.22 -29.39 12.89
C VAL A 519 -0.99 -28.59 12.38
N LEU A 520 -0.73 -27.46 11.72
CA LEU A 520 -1.79 -26.63 11.12
C LEU A 520 -2.53 -27.39 10.01
N TRP A 521 -1.83 -28.18 9.21
CA TRP A 521 -2.45 -29.03 8.19
C TRP A 521 -3.37 -30.10 8.79
N GLN A 522 -2.95 -30.77 9.86
CA GLN A 522 -3.81 -31.72 10.58
C GLN A 522 -5.05 -31.04 11.15
N TYR A 523 -4.91 -29.83 11.69
CA TYR A 523 -6.06 -29.03 12.13
C TYR A 523 -6.99 -28.70 10.96
N LEU A 524 -6.45 -28.27 9.82
CA LEU A 524 -7.23 -27.92 8.63
C LEU A 524 -8.07 -29.09 8.13
N ILE A 525 -7.50 -30.29 8.05
CA ILE A 525 -8.23 -31.48 7.56
C ILE A 525 -9.29 -31.96 8.55
N THR A 526 -9.11 -31.72 9.86
CA THR A 526 -10.04 -32.19 10.89
C THR A 526 -11.06 -31.12 11.27
N LYS A 527 -10.64 -30.09 12.01
CA LYS A 527 -11.47 -29.00 12.50
C LYS A 527 -11.74 -27.94 11.43
N GLY A 528 -10.79 -27.70 10.52
CA GLY A 528 -10.95 -26.75 9.42
C GLY A 528 -12.06 -27.12 8.46
N VAL A 529 -12.20 -28.42 8.12
CA VAL A 529 -13.30 -28.94 7.29
C VAL A 529 -14.66 -28.64 7.93
N LYS A 530 -14.79 -28.90 9.25
CA LYS A 530 -16.03 -28.60 10.00
C LYS A 530 -16.33 -27.11 10.03
N ARG A 531 -15.33 -26.25 10.19
CA ARG A 531 -15.50 -24.80 10.14
C ARG A 531 -15.94 -24.33 8.76
N PHE A 532 -15.28 -24.80 7.70
CA PHE A 532 -15.63 -24.45 6.33
C PHE A 532 -17.08 -24.83 5.98
N ALA A 533 -17.57 -25.96 6.49
CA ALA A 533 -18.97 -26.35 6.31
C ALA A 533 -19.98 -25.42 7.02
N LYS A 534 -19.55 -24.73 8.09
CA LYS A 534 -20.39 -23.79 8.87
C LYS A 534 -20.42 -22.36 8.31
N LEU A 535 -19.44 -21.98 7.50
CA LEU A 535 -19.41 -20.70 6.76
C LEU A 535 -20.50 -20.67 5.70
#